data_AF-A0A1I2DVG1-F1
#
_entry.id   AF-A0A1I2DVG1-F1
#
_cell.length_a   1.000
_cell.length_b   1.000
_cell.length_c   1.000
_cell.angle_alpha   90.00
_cell.angle_beta   90.00
_cell.angle_gamma   90.00
#
_symmetry.space_group_name_H-M   'P 1'
#
loop_
_entity.id
_entity.type
_entity.pdbx_description
1 polymer ?
#
loop_
_entity_poly.entity_id
_entity_poly.type
_entity_poly.pdbx_seq_one_letter_code
_entity_poly.pdbx_strand_id
1 'polypeptide(L)'
;MIERKESAVPPSGWEYGHRLREPGCDQRRCSELLSAQAREIERLSREAVKLRAAVIIRETALMWEREDRAALVQAAPGLPRRVTLARHVEALLARVQELMRERARWQRPQDGKGEGALAAAGMVSQDTFGDAGLAAEGGAAVLEASLRAADLVICQTGCLSHGAYWRVQDHCKRTGKACVMVERPQELRIVRIGKDGDGESRSGAVRVL
;
A
#
# COMPACT_ATOMS: atom_id res chain seq x y z
N MET A 1 -77.46 -77.74 -46.77
CA MET A 1 -76.92 -77.44 -48.12
C MET A 1 -77.41 -76.05 -48.48
N ILE A 2 -76.63 -74.99 -48.56
CA ILE A 2 -75.21 -74.82 -48.91
C ILE A 2 -74.74 -73.54 -48.18
N GLU A 3 -73.71 -73.64 -47.33
CA GLU A 3 -73.02 -72.47 -46.77
C GLU A 3 -72.30 -71.74 -47.91
N ARG A 4 -72.69 -70.49 -48.18
CA ARG A 4 -71.94 -69.61 -49.09
C ARG A 4 -70.63 -69.24 -48.40
N LYS A 5 -69.54 -69.90 -48.78
CA LYS A 5 -68.18 -69.42 -48.53
C LYS A 5 -68.01 -68.09 -49.27
N GLU A 6 -68.04 -66.98 -48.54
CA GLU A 6 -67.49 -65.72 -49.01
C GLU A 6 -66.01 -65.94 -49.36
N SER A 7 -65.70 -65.83 -50.65
CA SER A 7 -64.34 -65.93 -51.15
C SER A 7 -63.62 -64.62 -50.85
N ALA A 8 -62.89 -64.58 -49.73
CA ALA A 8 -61.92 -63.53 -49.48
C ALA A 8 -60.81 -63.63 -50.54
N VAL A 9 -60.83 -62.71 -51.51
CA VAL A 9 -59.78 -62.58 -52.52
C VAL A 9 -58.47 -62.25 -51.80
N PRO A 10 -57.38 -63.01 -51.98
CA PRO A 10 -56.11 -62.71 -51.32
C PRO A 10 -55.59 -61.36 -51.81
N PRO A 11 -55.07 -60.50 -50.92
CA PRO A 11 -54.56 -59.20 -51.31
C PRO A 11 -53.44 -59.38 -52.33
N SER A 12 -53.45 -58.52 -53.32
CA SER A 12 -52.45 -58.52 -54.39
C SER A 12 -51.07 -58.17 -53.83
N GLY A 13 -49.99 -58.71 -54.42
CA GLY A 13 -48.63 -58.56 -53.87
C GLY A 13 -48.15 -57.11 -53.68
N TRP A 14 -48.77 -56.14 -54.37
CA TRP A 14 -48.49 -54.72 -54.20
C TRP A 14 -49.13 -54.12 -52.94
N GLU A 15 -50.30 -54.61 -52.50
CA GLU A 15 -50.96 -54.17 -51.26
C GLU A 15 -50.18 -54.63 -50.01
N TYR A 16 -49.59 -55.82 -50.06
CA TYR A 16 -48.66 -56.30 -49.04
C TYR A 16 -47.38 -55.46 -48.99
N GLY A 17 -46.82 -55.07 -50.14
CA GLY A 17 -45.61 -54.25 -50.23
C GLY A 17 -45.79 -52.83 -49.68
N HIS A 18 -46.93 -52.18 -49.96
CA HIS A 18 -47.26 -50.86 -49.41
C HIS A 18 -47.37 -50.90 -47.88
N ARG A 19 -48.11 -51.89 -47.34
CA ARG A 19 -48.32 -52.07 -45.89
C ARG A 19 -47.03 -52.34 -45.10
N LEU A 20 -46.00 -52.90 -45.73
CA LEU A 20 -44.69 -53.12 -45.10
C LEU A 20 -43.74 -51.92 -45.20
N ARG A 21 -43.93 -51.04 -46.20
CA ARG A 21 -43.06 -49.86 -46.39
C ARG A 21 -43.40 -48.71 -45.43
N GLU A 22 -44.68 -48.43 -45.22
CA GLU A 22 -45.13 -47.33 -44.36
C GLU A 22 -44.64 -47.47 -42.90
N PRO A 23 -44.75 -48.65 -42.24
CA PRO A 23 -44.19 -48.84 -40.89
C PRO A 23 -42.66 -48.79 -40.87
N GLY A 24 -42.01 -49.19 -41.96
CA GLY A 24 -40.55 -49.15 -42.09
C GLY A 24 -40.00 -47.71 -42.16
N CYS A 25 -40.74 -46.79 -42.76
CA CYS A 25 -40.39 -45.36 -42.80
C CYS A 25 -40.50 -44.72 -41.40
N ASP A 26 -41.58 -44.99 -40.67
CA ASP A 26 -41.75 -44.49 -39.31
C ASP A 26 -40.73 -45.09 -38.35
N GLN A 27 -40.42 -46.40 -38.48
CA GLN A 27 -39.39 -47.06 -37.67
C GLN A 27 -37.99 -46.47 -37.91
N ARG A 28 -37.64 -46.16 -39.17
CA ARG A 28 -36.37 -45.50 -39.51
C ARG A 28 -36.28 -44.11 -38.89
N ARG A 29 -37.33 -43.30 -39.03
CA ARG A 29 -37.38 -41.96 -38.43
C ARG A 29 -37.26 -42.00 -36.91
N CYS A 30 -37.97 -42.92 -36.24
CA CYS A 30 -37.86 -43.11 -34.80
C CYS A 30 -36.46 -43.58 -34.39
N SER A 31 -35.86 -44.51 -35.14
CA SER A 31 -34.49 -44.99 -34.90
C SER A 31 -33.45 -43.87 -35.05
N GLU A 32 -33.59 -43.02 -36.07
CA GLU A 32 -32.72 -41.86 -36.29
C GLU A 32 -32.83 -40.86 -35.14
N LEU A 33 -34.05 -40.50 -34.74
CA LEU A 33 -34.30 -39.59 -33.62
C LEU A 33 -33.74 -40.14 -32.30
N LEU A 34 -33.99 -41.42 -31.99
CA LEU A 34 -33.43 -42.06 -30.79
C LEU A 34 -31.90 -42.08 -30.81
N SER A 35 -31.29 -42.36 -31.97
CA SER A 35 -29.84 -42.36 -32.10
C SER A 35 -29.23 -40.97 -31.97
N ALA A 36 -29.93 -39.93 -32.42
CA ALA A 36 -29.51 -38.54 -32.28
C ALA A 36 -29.62 -38.09 -30.82
N GLN A 37 -30.74 -38.41 -30.15
CA GLN A 37 -30.94 -38.11 -28.74
C GLN A 37 -29.94 -38.85 -27.84
N ALA A 38 -29.65 -40.13 -28.12
CA ALA A 38 -28.66 -40.89 -27.37
C ALA A 38 -27.27 -40.25 -27.43
N ARG A 39 -26.85 -39.76 -28.60
CA ARG A 39 -25.57 -39.04 -28.76
C ARG A 39 -25.56 -37.74 -27.97
N GLU A 40 -26.68 -37.01 -27.96
CA GLU A 40 -26.78 -35.76 -27.22
C GLU A 40 -26.75 -35.99 -25.71
N ILE A 41 -27.45 -37.01 -25.21
CA ILE A 41 -27.40 -37.42 -23.80
C ILE A 41 -25.97 -37.80 -23.42
N GLU A 42 -25.26 -38.54 -24.28
CA GLU A 42 -23.87 -38.90 -24.02
C GLU A 42 -22.95 -37.68 -23.98
N ARG A 43 -23.12 -36.73 -24.92
CA ARG A 43 -22.37 -35.47 -24.95
C ARG A 43 -22.58 -34.67 -23.66
N LEU A 44 -23.83 -34.44 -23.27
CA LEU A 44 -24.19 -33.69 -22.07
C LEU A 44 -23.73 -34.40 -20.79
N SER A 45 -23.83 -35.73 -20.75
CA SER A 45 -23.35 -36.52 -19.61
C SER A 45 -21.83 -36.38 -19.45
N ARG A 46 -21.07 -36.42 -20.55
CA ARG A 46 -19.61 -36.19 -20.53
C ARG A 46 -19.27 -34.77 -20.05
N GLU A 47 -20.02 -33.77 -20.50
CA GLU A 47 -19.85 -32.38 -20.04
C GLU A 47 -20.16 -32.23 -18.55
N ALA A 48 -21.24 -32.85 -18.07
CA ALA A 48 -21.59 -32.84 -16.65
C ALA A 48 -20.49 -33.46 -15.77
N VAL A 49 -19.92 -34.59 -16.18
CA VAL A 49 -18.79 -35.21 -15.46
C VAL A 49 -17.56 -34.30 -15.46
N LYS A 50 -17.23 -33.68 -16.60
CA LYS A 50 -16.09 -32.75 -16.71
C LYS A 50 -16.25 -31.53 -15.79
N LEU A 51 -17.42 -30.90 -15.82
CA LEU A 51 -17.71 -29.73 -14.98
C LEU A 51 -17.72 -30.10 -13.51
N ARG A 52 -18.31 -31.25 -13.15
CA ARG A 52 -18.29 -31.74 -11.76
C ARG A 52 -16.85 -31.99 -11.27
N ALA A 53 -16.00 -32.59 -12.09
CA ALA A 53 -14.59 -32.77 -11.76
C ALA A 53 -13.87 -31.42 -11.56
N ALA A 54 -14.10 -30.44 -12.44
CA ALA A 54 -13.51 -29.10 -12.32
C ALA A 54 -13.93 -28.40 -11.02
N VAL A 55 -15.21 -28.51 -10.63
CA VAL A 55 -15.71 -27.97 -9.35
C VAL A 55 -15.05 -28.67 -8.17
N ILE A 56 -15.00 -30.01 -8.17
CA ILE A 56 -14.36 -30.78 -7.09
C ILE A 56 -12.91 -30.33 -6.92
N ILE A 57 -12.13 -30.25 -7.99
CA ILE A 57 -10.72 -29.81 -7.94
C ILE A 57 -10.61 -28.41 -7.32
N ARG A 58 -11.46 -27.47 -7.77
CA ARG A 58 -11.43 -26.09 -7.27
C ARG A 58 -11.83 -26.01 -5.80
N GLU A 59 -12.82 -26.79 -5.40
CA GLU A 59 -13.36 -26.79 -4.03
C GLU A 59 -12.39 -27.45 -3.05
N THR A 60 -11.75 -28.56 -3.44
CA THR A 60 -10.70 -29.19 -2.63
C THR A 60 -9.48 -28.28 -2.47
N ALA A 61 -9.09 -27.57 -3.53
CA ALA A 61 -8.00 -26.60 -3.44
C ALA A 61 -8.36 -25.44 -2.49
N LEU A 62 -9.58 -24.88 -2.61
CA LEU A 62 -10.04 -23.84 -1.70
C LEU A 62 -10.11 -24.32 -0.24
N MET A 63 -10.48 -25.58 -0.03
CA MET A 63 -10.51 -26.18 1.29
C MET A 63 -9.10 -26.23 1.91
N TRP A 64 -8.08 -26.70 1.18
CA TRP A 64 -6.69 -26.70 1.65
C TRP A 64 -6.16 -25.29 1.94
N GLU A 65 -6.42 -24.32 1.06
CA GLU A 65 -6.03 -22.92 1.30
C GLU A 65 -6.68 -22.34 2.57
N ARG A 66 -7.91 -22.76 2.90
CA ARG A 66 -8.59 -22.35 4.14
C ARG A 66 -7.97 -23.00 5.36
N GLU A 67 -7.60 -24.27 5.27
CA GLU A 67 -6.90 -24.99 6.35
C GLU A 67 -5.53 -24.37 6.63
N ASP A 68 -4.74 -24.11 5.59
CA ASP A 68 -3.43 -23.46 5.72
C ASP A 68 -3.57 -22.06 6.35
N ARG A 69 -4.56 -21.27 5.90
CA ARG A 69 -4.84 -19.97 6.50
C ARG A 69 -5.26 -20.11 7.97
N ALA A 70 -6.09 -21.09 8.31
CA ALA A 70 -6.50 -21.33 9.68
C ALA A 70 -5.29 -21.72 10.55
N ALA A 71 -4.41 -22.58 10.06
CA ALA A 71 -3.17 -22.97 10.72
C ALA A 71 -2.26 -21.76 10.98
N LEU A 72 -2.09 -20.86 10.01
CA LEU A 72 -1.33 -19.62 10.18
C LEU A 72 -1.95 -18.69 11.24
N VAL A 73 -3.28 -18.56 11.26
CA VAL A 73 -3.98 -17.75 12.27
C VAL A 73 -3.84 -18.37 13.66
N GLN A 74 -3.93 -19.69 13.77
CA GLN A 74 -3.73 -20.42 15.03
C GLN A 74 -2.28 -20.33 15.53
N ALA A 75 -1.30 -20.37 14.62
CA ALA A 75 0.11 -20.16 14.95
C ALA A 75 0.39 -18.72 15.43
N ALA A 76 -0.46 -17.75 15.06
CA ALA A 76 -0.32 -16.34 15.42
C ALA A 76 -1.58 -15.74 16.07
N PRO A 77 -2.01 -16.23 17.26
CA PRO A 77 -3.28 -15.86 17.88
C PRO A 77 -3.36 -14.37 18.30
N GLY A 78 -2.21 -13.72 18.51
CA GLY A 78 -2.13 -12.30 18.85
C GLY A 78 -2.17 -11.34 17.66
N LEU A 79 -2.08 -11.84 16.42
CA LEU A 79 -1.98 -11.02 15.22
C LEU A 79 -3.20 -10.12 14.99
N PRO A 80 -4.47 -10.59 15.12
CA PRO A 80 -5.63 -9.74 14.90
C PRO A 80 -5.66 -8.52 15.83
N ARG A 81 -5.33 -8.73 17.12
CA ARG A 81 -5.26 -7.66 18.10
C ARG A 81 -4.15 -6.65 17.78
N ARG A 82 -2.99 -7.13 17.31
CA ARG A 82 -1.88 -6.26 16.88
C ARG A 82 -2.24 -5.43 15.65
N VAL A 83 -2.94 -6.00 14.67
CA VAL A 83 -3.44 -5.26 13.50
C VAL A 83 -4.45 -4.20 13.91
N THR A 84 -5.40 -4.53 14.77
CA THR A 84 -6.37 -3.56 15.30
C THR A 84 -5.66 -2.44 16.05
N LEU A 85 -4.70 -2.77 16.93
CA LEU A 85 -3.93 -1.77 17.66
C LEU A 85 -3.13 -0.87 16.71
N ALA A 86 -2.48 -1.42 15.68
CA ALA A 86 -1.74 -0.63 14.70
C ALA A 86 -2.64 0.41 14.02
N ARG A 87 -3.85 0.01 13.58
CA ARG A 87 -4.85 0.94 13.02
C ARG A 87 -5.27 2.03 14.01
N HIS A 88 -5.45 1.69 15.29
CA HIS A 88 -5.79 2.69 16.32
C HIS A 88 -4.62 3.67 16.55
N VAL A 89 -3.39 3.17 16.59
CA VAL A 89 -2.19 4.01 16.72
C VAL A 89 -2.08 4.96 15.54
N GLU A 90 -2.28 4.49 14.31
CA GLU A 90 -2.32 5.33 13.11
C GLU A 90 -3.40 6.42 13.20
N ALA A 91 -4.62 6.06 13.63
CA ALA A 91 -5.70 7.01 13.80
C ALA A 91 -5.40 8.07 14.90
N LEU A 92 -4.81 7.65 16.02
CA LEU A 92 -4.41 8.56 17.10
C LEU A 92 -3.30 9.50 16.64
N LEU A 93 -2.29 9.01 15.92
CA LEU A 93 -1.24 9.85 15.35
C LEU A 93 -1.81 10.89 14.39
N ALA A 94 -2.75 10.50 13.52
CA ALA A 94 -3.45 11.43 12.64
C ALA A 94 -4.23 12.50 13.43
N ARG A 95 -4.92 12.10 14.51
CA ARG A 95 -5.66 13.05 15.36
C ARG A 95 -4.74 14.02 16.09
N VAL A 96 -3.61 13.54 16.62
CA VAL A 96 -2.61 14.40 17.27
C VAL A 96 -2.04 15.39 16.27
N GLN A 97 -1.69 14.95 15.06
CA GLN A 97 -1.22 15.86 14.01
C GLN A 97 -2.26 16.93 13.67
N GLU A 98 -3.55 16.57 13.59
CA GLU A 98 -4.61 17.54 13.33
C GLU A 98 -4.74 18.55 14.47
N LEU A 99 -4.77 18.09 15.72
CA LEU A 99 -4.80 18.98 16.89
C LEU A 99 -3.57 19.91 16.96
N MET A 100 -2.39 19.41 16.58
CA MET A 100 -1.18 20.23 16.49
C MET A 100 -1.32 21.31 15.41
N ARG A 101 -1.94 21.00 14.26
CA ARG A 101 -2.25 22.00 13.22
C ARG A 101 -3.29 23.00 13.71
N GLU A 102 -4.36 22.56 14.34
CA GLU A 102 -5.40 23.43 14.92
C GLU A 102 -4.79 24.38 15.96
N ARG A 103 -3.96 23.85 16.88
CA ARG A 103 -3.23 24.66 17.87
C ARG A 103 -2.31 25.66 17.21
N ALA A 104 -1.56 25.27 16.18
CA ALA A 104 -0.70 26.18 15.43
C ALA A 104 -1.48 27.30 14.71
N ARG A 105 -2.74 27.06 14.31
CA ARG A 105 -3.61 28.10 13.73
C ARG A 105 -3.95 29.18 14.75
N TRP A 106 -4.29 28.81 15.98
CA TRP A 106 -4.63 29.76 17.05
C TRP A 106 -3.39 30.38 17.71
N GLN A 107 -2.27 29.68 17.72
CA GLN A 107 -0.98 30.19 18.21
C GLN A 107 -0.29 31.15 17.23
N ARG A 108 -0.87 31.38 16.03
CA ARG A 108 -0.43 32.51 15.21
C ARG A 108 -0.61 33.79 16.04
N PRO A 109 0.46 34.57 16.26
CA PRO A 109 0.36 35.80 17.02
C PRO A 109 -0.74 36.68 16.45
N GLN A 110 -1.68 37.11 17.29
CA GLN A 110 -2.61 38.20 16.97
C GLN A 110 -1.92 39.54 17.14
N ASP A 111 -0.81 39.78 16.43
CA ASP A 111 -0.08 41.04 16.55
C ASP A 111 -0.16 41.80 15.23
N GLY A 112 -1.33 42.40 15.01
CA GLY A 112 -1.45 43.59 14.19
C GLY A 112 -1.33 44.81 15.09
N LYS A 113 -0.10 45.32 15.28
CA LYS A 113 0.32 46.75 15.43
C LYS A 113 1.57 46.89 16.30
N GLY A 114 2.68 47.32 15.69
CA GLY A 114 3.74 48.10 16.38
C GLY A 114 5.19 47.64 16.23
N GLU A 115 5.81 47.95 15.08
CA GLU A 115 7.16 48.52 14.92
C GLU A 115 8.41 47.74 15.45
N GLY A 116 9.02 46.94 14.56
CA GLY A 116 10.37 47.16 14.00
C GLY A 116 11.63 47.43 14.81
N ALA A 117 12.57 46.47 14.79
CA ALA A 117 13.99 46.74 14.48
C ALA A 117 14.83 45.46 14.27
N LEU A 118 15.52 45.42 13.12
CA LEU A 118 16.85 44.83 12.82
C LEU A 118 17.16 43.38 13.28
N ALA A 119 17.50 42.51 12.33
CA ALA A 119 18.89 42.39 11.86
C ALA A 119 19.14 41.11 11.04
N ALA A 120 19.83 41.32 9.92
CA ALA A 120 20.46 40.30 9.11
C ALA A 120 21.62 39.60 9.85
N ALA A 121 21.64 38.27 9.85
CA ALA A 121 22.81 37.42 10.01
C ALA A 121 22.52 36.12 9.25
N GLY A 122 23.17 35.84 8.13
CA GLY A 122 24.61 35.63 8.05
C GLY A 122 24.84 34.13 7.89
N MET A 123 24.72 33.64 6.66
CA MET A 123 24.98 32.26 6.30
C MET A 123 26.50 32.03 6.29
N VAL A 124 27.02 31.31 7.29
CA VAL A 124 28.41 30.82 7.28
C VAL A 124 28.37 29.36 6.86
N SER A 125 28.65 29.09 5.58
CA SER A 125 28.95 27.73 5.10
C SER A 125 30.40 27.41 5.46
N GLN A 126 30.61 26.41 6.31
CA GLN A 126 31.93 25.87 6.62
C GLN A 126 32.27 24.75 5.62
N ASP A 127 32.75 25.11 4.44
CA ASP A 127 33.40 24.19 3.50
C ASP A 127 34.90 24.52 3.39
N THR A 128 35.62 24.60 4.51
CA THR A 128 37.09 24.51 4.52
C THR A 128 37.57 23.98 5.87
N PHE A 129 37.64 22.66 6.02
CA PHE A 129 38.53 22.03 7.00
C PHE A 129 39.48 21.09 6.28
N GLY A 130 40.45 21.71 5.60
CA GLY A 130 41.77 21.13 5.39
C GLY A 130 42.70 21.68 6.47
N ASP A 131 43.43 20.78 7.10
CA ASP A 131 44.47 21.04 8.10
C ASP A 131 45.46 22.13 7.66
N ALA A 132 45.46 23.24 8.41
CA ALA A 132 46.58 24.15 8.49
C ALA A 132 46.53 24.81 9.87
N GLY A 133 47.35 24.30 10.78
CA GLY A 133 47.46 24.82 12.13
C GLY A 133 47.74 26.32 12.15
N LEU A 134 47.04 27.03 13.03
CA LEU A 134 47.45 28.31 13.58
C LEU A 134 46.74 28.48 14.93
N ALA A 135 47.54 28.61 15.97
CA ALA A 135 47.12 29.12 17.26
C ALA A 135 46.48 30.49 17.05
N ALA A 136 45.15 30.54 17.14
CA ALA A 136 44.42 31.80 17.28
C ALA A 136 43.61 31.70 18.56
N GLU A 137 44.14 32.27 19.65
CA GLU A 137 43.41 32.41 20.92
C GLU A 137 42.05 33.12 20.74
N GLY A 138 41.82 33.81 19.62
CA GLY A 138 40.52 34.38 19.24
C GLY A 138 39.50 33.40 18.64
N GLY A 139 39.93 32.30 18.02
CA GLY A 139 39.00 31.36 17.34
C GLY A 139 38.12 30.60 18.32
N ALA A 140 38.69 30.23 19.48
CA ALA A 140 37.94 29.60 20.56
C ALA A 140 36.94 30.55 21.21
N ALA A 141 37.32 31.82 21.43
CA ALA A 141 36.45 32.83 22.02
C ALA A 141 35.28 33.21 21.10
N VAL A 142 35.52 33.34 19.79
CA VAL A 142 34.47 33.60 18.79
C VAL A 142 33.50 32.43 18.70
N LEU A 143 34.02 31.20 18.73
CA LEU A 143 33.19 30.01 18.78
C LEU A 143 32.35 29.97 20.06
N GLU A 144 32.92 30.28 21.22
CA GLU A 144 32.17 30.31 22.48
C GLU A 144 31.10 31.41 22.50
N ALA A 145 31.37 32.59 21.95
CA ALA A 145 30.38 33.66 21.80
C ALA A 145 29.23 33.24 20.89
N SER A 146 29.53 32.59 19.76
CA SER A 146 28.53 32.02 18.85
C SER A 146 27.69 30.94 19.53
N LEU A 147 28.34 30.02 20.28
CA LEU A 147 27.64 29.00 21.06
C LEU A 147 26.74 29.62 22.11
N ARG A 148 27.17 30.68 22.80
CA ARG A 148 26.35 31.43 23.77
C ARG A 148 25.15 32.14 23.15
N ALA A 149 25.24 32.60 21.91
CA ALA A 149 24.11 33.21 21.20
C ALA A 149 23.11 32.18 20.64
N ALA A 150 23.55 30.95 20.35
CA ALA A 150 22.70 29.95 19.70
C ALA A 150 21.67 29.30 20.64
N ASP A 151 20.42 29.13 20.21
CA ASP A 151 19.38 28.40 20.96
C ASP A 151 19.55 26.87 20.89
N LEU A 152 20.17 26.38 19.81
CA LEU A 152 20.42 24.96 19.53
C LEU A 152 21.77 24.81 18.84
N VAL A 153 22.51 23.77 19.23
CA VAL A 153 23.76 23.38 18.58
C VAL A 153 23.61 22.00 17.95
N ILE A 154 23.99 21.88 16.68
CA ILE A 154 23.98 20.62 15.94
C ILE A 154 25.44 20.21 15.70
N CYS A 155 25.82 19.01 16.15
CA CYS A 155 27.17 18.48 15.98
C CYS A 155 27.17 17.37 14.92
N GLN A 156 28.07 17.45 13.93
CA GLN A 156 28.32 16.36 12.96
C GLN A 156 29.32 15.35 13.52
N THR A 157 29.10 14.06 13.25
CA THR A 157 29.99 12.94 13.65
C THR A 157 31.39 12.97 13.02
N GLY A 158 31.65 13.88 12.06
CA GLY A 158 32.93 14.01 11.35
C GLY A 158 34.11 14.52 12.19
N CYS A 159 33.89 14.99 13.42
CA CYS A 159 34.94 15.53 14.29
C CYS A 159 35.34 14.61 15.46
N LEU A 160 34.98 13.32 15.43
CA LEU A 160 35.26 12.37 16.51
C LEU A 160 36.76 12.11 16.76
N SER A 161 37.65 12.52 15.85
CA SER A 161 39.10 12.33 16.00
C SER A 161 39.84 13.43 16.75
N HIS A 162 39.22 14.59 17.05
CA HIS A 162 39.96 15.76 17.55
C HIS A 162 39.34 16.52 18.74
N GLY A 163 38.62 15.81 19.63
CA GLY A 163 38.21 16.34 20.95
C GLY A 163 37.20 17.50 20.94
N ALA A 164 36.83 18.03 19.77
CA ALA A 164 35.93 19.17 19.60
C ALA A 164 34.50 18.85 20.08
N TYR A 165 34.02 17.64 19.81
CA TYR A 165 32.67 17.23 20.24
C TYR A 165 32.50 17.27 21.76
N TRP A 166 33.45 16.69 22.51
CA TRP A 166 33.34 16.64 23.97
C TRP A 166 33.35 18.04 24.59
N ARG A 167 34.12 18.98 24.04
CA ARG A 167 34.14 20.38 24.50
C ARG A 167 32.82 21.10 24.23
N VAL A 168 32.23 20.90 23.06
CA VAL A 168 30.91 21.48 22.73
C VAL A 168 29.81 20.84 23.57
N GLN A 169 29.83 19.51 23.72
CA GLN A 169 28.85 18.80 24.54
C GLN A 169 28.91 19.23 26.01
N ASP A 170 30.12 19.40 26.56
CA ASP A 170 30.32 19.88 27.92
C ASP A 170 29.87 21.35 28.09
N HIS A 171 30.18 22.23 27.13
CA HIS A 171 29.66 23.60 27.11
C HIS A 171 28.11 23.62 27.08
N CYS A 172 27.47 22.82 26.23
CA CYS A 172 26.02 22.70 26.17
C CYS A 172 25.43 22.26 27.51
N LYS A 173 26.03 21.23 28.13
CA LYS A 173 25.59 20.71 29.43
C LYS A 173 25.65 21.77 30.52
N ARG A 174 26.73 22.56 30.56
CA ARG A 174 26.90 23.62 31.57
C ARG A 174 26.04 24.86 31.31
N THR A 175 25.76 25.19 30.06
CA THR A 175 24.97 26.38 29.66
C THR A 175 23.48 26.10 29.46
N GLY A 176 23.06 24.84 29.54
CA GLY A 176 21.65 24.44 29.41
C GLY A 176 21.12 24.49 27.97
N LYS A 177 22.01 24.50 26.97
CA LYS A 177 21.63 24.56 25.55
C LYS A 177 21.26 23.18 25.02
N ALA A 178 20.20 23.12 24.21
CA ALA A 178 19.81 21.89 23.53
C ALA A 178 20.89 21.53 22.51
N CYS A 179 21.41 20.30 22.60
CA CYS A 179 22.47 19.83 21.70
C CYS A 179 22.12 18.46 21.14
N VAL A 180 22.15 18.37 19.80
CA VAL A 180 21.76 17.18 19.05
C VAL A 180 22.96 16.71 18.23
N MET A 181 23.40 15.48 18.48
CA MET A 181 24.40 14.80 17.66
C MET A 181 23.71 14.20 16.44
N VAL A 182 24.27 14.44 15.26
CA VAL A 182 23.72 13.91 14.01
C VAL A 182 24.79 13.19 13.22
N GLU A 183 24.47 11.94 12.88
CA GLU A 183 25.35 11.03 12.16
C GLU A 183 25.47 11.35 10.67
N ARG A 184 24.38 11.82 10.05
CA ARG A 184 24.34 12.19 8.62
C ARG A 184 23.68 13.57 8.46
N PRO A 185 24.46 14.67 8.50
CA PRO A 185 23.89 16.02 8.50
C PRO A 185 23.27 16.41 7.16
N GLN A 186 23.67 15.78 6.05
CA GLN A 186 23.05 16.03 4.74
C GLN A 186 21.56 15.66 4.69
N GLU A 187 21.06 14.85 5.63
CA GLU A 187 19.65 14.50 5.74
C GLU A 187 18.86 15.48 6.63
N LEU A 188 19.56 16.40 7.32
CA LEU A 188 18.92 17.42 8.15
C LEU A 188 18.37 18.55 7.28
N ARG A 189 17.05 18.66 7.25
CA ARG A 189 16.38 19.83 6.70
C ARG A 189 16.29 20.93 7.76
N ILE A 190 17.25 21.85 7.76
CA ILE A 190 17.24 23.02 8.66
C ILE A 190 16.27 24.06 8.09
N VAL A 191 15.08 24.15 8.68
CA VAL A 191 14.13 25.24 8.36
C VAL A 191 14.43 26.40 9.28
N ARG A 192 15.04 27.46 8.73
CA ARG A 192 15.15 28.74 9.44
C ARG A 192 13.77 29.38 9.46
N ILE A 193 13.13 29.36 10.62
CA ILE A 193 11.93 30.15 10.86
C ILE A 193 12.42 31.50 11.37
N GLY A 194 12.64 32.43 10.44
CA GLY A 194 12.99 33.80 10.79
C GLY A 194 11.83 34.43 11.57
N LYS A 195 12.13 35.09 12.68
CA LYS A 195 11.27 36.16 13.18
C LYS A 195 11.66 37.41 12.40
N ASP A 196 11.03 37.61 11.26
CA ASP A 196 11.09 38.90 10.59
C ASP A 196 10.18 39.86 11.38
N GLY A 197 10.79 40.74 12.17
CA GLY A 197 10.18 42.02 12.49
C GLY A 197 10.18 42.86 11.22
N ASP A 198 8.99 43.31 10.82
CA ASP A 198 8.68 44.26 9.74
C ASP A 198 8.85 43.78 8.29
N GLY A 199 7.79 43.15 7.77
CA GLY A 199 6.88 43.91 6.91
C GLY A 199 7.32 44.33 5.51
N GLU A 200 8.02 43.47 4.75
CA GLU A 200 7.86 43.42 3.28
C GLU A 200 8.27 42.04 2.74
N SER A 201 7.38 41.03 2.86
CA SER A 201 7.50 39.81 2.06
C SER A 201 6.90 40.05 0.67
N ARG A 202 7.69 40.73 -0.18
CA ARG A 202 7.70 40.39 -1.60
C ARG A 202 8.42 39.06 -1.76
N SER A 203 7.64 38.01 -2.03
CA SER A 203 7.98 36.78 -2.76
C SER A 203 9.42 36.27 -2.62
N GLY A 204 9.66 35.42 -1.61
CA GLY A 204 10.81 34.50 -1.63
C GLY A 204 10.43 33.21 -2.35
N ALA A 205 10.53 33.21 -3.67
CA ALA A 205 10.37 31.99 -4.47
C ALA A 205 11.36 30.91 -4.02
N VAL A 206 10.84 29.72 -3.70
CA VAL A 206 11.67 28.52 -3.53
C VAL A 206 12.18 28.12 -4.91
N ARG A 207 13.45 28.43 -5.21
CA ARG A 207 14.16 27.79 -6.30
C ARG A 207 14.67 26.45 -5.80
N VAL A 208 14.17 25.40 -6.44
CA VAL A 208 14.71 24.05 -6.37
C VAL A 208 16.06 24.07 -7.11
N LEU A 209 17.13 23.74 -6.40
CA LEU A 209 18.28 23.02 -6.95
C LEU A 209 18.44 21.75 -6.12
#